data_AF-A0A0E0R6C1-F1
#
_entry.id   AF-A0A0E0R6C1-F1
#
_cell.length_a   1.000
_cell.length_b   1.000
_cell.length_c   1.000
_cell.angle_alpha   90.00
_cell.angle_beta   90.00
_cell.angle_gamma   90.00
#
_symmetry.space_group_name_H-M   'P 1'
#
loop_
_entity.id
_entity.type
_entity.pdbx_description
1 polymer ?
#
loop_
_entity_poly.entity_id
_entity_poly.type
_entity_poly.pdbx_seq_one_letter_code
_entity_poly.pdbx_strand_id
1 'polypeptide(L)'
;MSSGGGSSPTSSPSVCSRSWSISEDSLKRYVSYASESCIQELLAASDSGGGGGGGDDGWKVLAYCNGVEISKRRAGAAHVFRSRWLLHAVSPGKFMAVANAVDAAKQWESDLVDARYIRELGDDLSIVHLKLGADASKRTAGLFRRRDVVVYERRQTMDDGTLVVAVASLPKEIAAGLLPPGSSSGARGAGLLLQSGWVVEKLDAGDGGDGPPCCVVTYVVQLDPAAGWLPRCFVSRLNSKLVIMIVAKLKKMALATMHSAAADDGEVMP
;
A
#
# COMPACT_ATOMS: atom_id res chain seq x y z
N MET A 1 -36.77 -62.23 -23.17
CA MET A 1 -37.17 -60.80 -23.10
C MET A 1 -37.94 -60.67 -21.79
N SER A 2 -37.56 -59.92 -20.76
CA SER A 2 -36.59 -58.84 -20.63
C SER A 2 -36.02 -58.82 -19.22
N SER A 3 -34.71 -58.58 -19.12
CA SER A 3 -34.01 -58.10 -17.93
C SER A 3 -34.34 -56.62 -17.73
N GLY A 4 -34.67 -56.23 -16.50
CA GLY A 4 -34.92 -54.85 -16.11
C GLY A 4 -34.26 -54.55 -14.77
N GLY A 5 -32.95 -54.29 -14.82
CA GLY A 5 -32.21 -53.70 -13.70
C GLY A 5 -32.17 -52.16 -13.84
N GLY A 6 -32.01 -51.49 -12.70
CA GLY A 6 -31.70 -50.06 -12.60
C GLY A 6 -32.60 -49.34 -11.60
N SER A 7 -32.15 -48.44 -10.73
CA SER A 7 -30.81 -47.93 -10.45
C SER A 7 -30.90 -47.24 -9.09
N SER A 8 -29.92 -47.44 -8.22
CA SER A 8 -29.78 -46.65 -6.99
C SER A 8 -29.56 -45.18 -7.34
N PRO A 9 -30.09 -44.21 -6.57
CA PRO A 9 -29.86 -42.80 -6.85
C PRO A 9 -28.37 -42.47 -6.68
N THR A 10 -27.79 -41.97 -7.77
CA THR A 10 -26.45 -41.43 -7.86
C THR A 10 -26.28 -40.29 -6.86
N SER A 11 -25.36 -40.48 -5.92
CA SER A 11 -24.83 -39.43 -5.07
C SER A 11 -24.39 -38.24 -5.93
N SER A 12 -24.94 -37.07 -5.65
CA SER A 12 -24.51 -35.81 -6.24
C SER A 12 -22.98 -35.66 -6.08
N PRO A 13 -22.23 -35.21 -7.09
CA PRO A 13 -20.80 -35.02 -6.92
C PRO A 13 -20.59 -33.97 -5.84
N SER A 14 -19.94 -34.36 -4.75
CA SER A 14 -19.45 -33.44 -3.73
C SER A 14 -18.71 -32.32 -4.44
N VAL A 15 -19.16 -31.07 -4.24
CA VAL A 15 -18.43 -29.88 -4.66
C VAL A 15 -17.01 -30.06 -4.15
N CYS A 16 -16.06 -30.27 -5.06
CA CYS A 16 -14.67 -30.43 -4.69
C CYS A 16 -14.28 -29.16 -3.95
N SER A 17 -14.14 -29.25 -2.63
CA SER A 17 -13.37 -28.32 -1.81
C SER A 17 -11.91 -28.43 -2.27
N ARG A 18 -11.61 -27.96 -3.49
CA ARG A 18 -10.24 -27.83 -3.97
C ARG A 18 -9.63 -26.71 -3.16
N SER A 19 -9.00 -27.09 -2.05
CA SER A 19 -8.06 -26.25 -1.32
C SER A 19 -7.03 -25.78 -2.34
N TRP A 20 -7.10 -24.52 -2.78
CA TRP A 20 -6.07 -24.01 -3.67
C TRP A 20 -4.81 -23.77 -2.84
N SER A 21 -3.73 -24.47 -3.18
CA SER A 21 -2.41 -24.24 -2.62
C SER A 21 -1.46 -23.79 -3.74
N ILE A 22 -0.78 -22.66 -3.54
CA ILE A 22 0.32 -22.20 -4.40
C ILE A 22 1.64 -22.67 -3.80
N SER A 23 2.56 -23.19 -4.62
CA SER A 23 3.90 -23.51 -4.13
C SER A 23 4.67 -22.22 -3.80
N GLU A 24 5.64 -22.33 -2.89
CA GLU A 24 6.45 -21.18 -2.49
C GLU A 24 7.21 -20.56 -3.66
N ASP A 25 7.81 -21.38 -4.52
CA ASP A 25 8.52 -20.88 -5.71
C ASP A 25 7.59 -20.17 -6.68
N SER A 26 6.36 -20.66 -6.84
CA SER A 26 5.39 -20.03 -7.74
C SER A 26 4.90 -18.70 -7.17
N LEU A 27 4.67 -18.63 -5.86
CA LEU A 27 4.34 -17.39 -5.17
C LEU A 27 5.49 -16.38 -5.31
N LYS A 28 6.73 -16.79 -5.01
CA LYS A 28 7.89 -15.92 -5.12
C LYS A 28 8.05 -15.37 -6.54
N ARG A 29 8.01 -16.23 -7.57
CA ARG A 29 8.09 -15.79 -8.97
C ARG A 29 6.98 -14.80 -9.34
N TYR A 30 5.74 -15.11 -8.96
CA TYR A 30 4.61 -14.23 -9.25
C TYR A 30 4.79 -12.86 -8.60
N VAL A 31 5.12 -12.83 -7.31
CA VAL A 31 5.20 -11.58 -6.55
C VAL A 31 6.43 -10.77 -6.93
N SER A 32 7.57 -11.40 -7.21
CA SER A 32 8.73 -10.72 -7.78
C SER A 32 8.36 -10.00 -9.07
N TYR A 33 7.77 -10.70 -10.05
CA TYR A 33 7.35 -10.08 -11.31
C TYR A 33 6.33 -8.96 -11.12
N ALA A 34 5.26 -9.21 -10.35
CA ALA A 34 4.20 -8.22 -10.12
C ALA A 34 4.73 -6.96 -9.42
N SER A 35 5.64 -7.13 -8.46
CA SER A 35 6.23 -6.02 -7.73
C SER A 35 7.17 -5.16 -8.59
N GLU A 36 7.89 -5.74 -9.55
CA GLU A 36 8.73 -4.98 -10.50
C GLU A 36 7.87 -4.05 -11.35
N SER A 37 6.75 -4.55 -11.88
CA SER A 37 5.81 -3.72 -12.63
C SER A 37 5.23 -2.61 -11.77
N CYS A 38 4.87 -2.90 -10.50
CA CYS A 38 4.37 -1.89 -9.58
C CYS A 38 5.42 -0.79 -9.32
N ILE A 39 6.68 -1.17 -9.08
CA ILE A 39 7.78 -0.21 -8.89
C ILE A 39 7.96 0.69 -10.12
N GLN A 40 7.96 0.12 -11.32
CA GLN A 40 8.07 0.89 -12.56
C GLN A 40 6.94 1.92 -12.70
N GLU A 41 5.70 1.53 -12.38
CA GLU A 41 4.56 2.46 -12.43
C GLU A 41 4.65 3.57 -11.36
N LEU A 42 5.13 3.25 -10.16
CA LEU A 42 5.34 4.24 -9.09
C LEU A 42 6.41 5.26 -9.48
N LEU A 43 7.56 4.79 -10.01
CA LEU A 43 8.63 5.66 -10.50
C LEU A 43 8.14 6.56 -11.64
N ALA A 44 7.46 5.98 -12.63
CA ALA A 44 6.89 6.73 -13.76
C ALA A 44 5.81 7.74 -13.34
N ALA A 45 5.11 7.49 -12.23
CA ALA A 45 4.16 8.44 -11.67
C ALA A 45 4.84 9.56 -10.84
N SER A 46 6.02 9.29 -10.29
CA SER A 46 6.82 10.29 -9.56
C SER A 46 7.57 11.24 -10.46
N ASP A 47 8.01 10.78 -11.64
CA ASP A 47 8.70 11.63 -12.60
C ASP A 47 7.85 12.85 -12.95
N SER A 48 8.40 14.04 -12.66
CA SER A 48 7.72 15.31 -12.84
C SER A 48 7.99 15.96 -14.19
N GLY A 49 8.50 15.21 -15.17
CA GLY A 49 8.68 15.71 -16.53
C GLY A 49 9.79 16.75 -16.64
N GLY A 50 10.83 16.64 -15.82
CA GLY A 50 12.01 17.51 -15.86
C GLY A 50 12.91 17.21 -17.05
N GLY A 51 12.42 17.38 -18.28
CA GLY A 51 13.17 17.07 -19.48
C GLY A 51 12.45 17.44 -20.77
N GLY A 52 12.44 18.74 -21.09
CA GLY A 52 12.38 19.24 -22.47
C GLY A 52 11.38 18.58 -23.42
N GLY A 53 10.09 18.62 -23.10
CA GLY A 53 9.05 18.20 -24.05
C GLY A 53 7.67 18.53 -23.50
N GLY A 54 7.05 19.59 -24.02
CA GLY A 54 5.73 20.09 -23.61
C GLY A 54 4.57 19.14 -23.98
N GLY A 55 4.60 17.91 -23.48
CA GLY A 55 3.47 16.99 -23.47
C GLY A 55 2.74 17.09 -22.14
N ASP A 56 1.40 17.17 -22.19
CA ASP A 56 0.55 16.97 -21.03
C ASP A 56 0.80 15.56 -20.48
N ASP A 57 1.40 15.47 -19.28
CA ASP A 57 1.69 14.20 -18.59
C ASP A 57 0.41 13.47 -18.11
N GLY A 58 -0.75 14.08 -18.41
CA GLY A 58 -2.09 13.57 -18.12
C GLY A 58 -2.48 13.73 -16.66
N TRP A 59 -1.65 14.37 -15.84
CA TRP A 59 -1.93 14.63 -14.44
C TRP A 59 -2.71 15.93 -14.29
N LYS A 60 -3.95 15.82 -13.80
CA LYS A 60 -4.76 16.99 -13.42
C LYS A 60 -4.60 17.27 -11.93
N VAL A 61 -4.04 18.42 -11.59
CA VAL A 61 -3.99 18.91 -10.20
C VAL A 61 -5.42 19.11 -9.69
N LEU A 62 -5.73 18.51 -8.55
CA LEU A 62 -7.01 18.60 -7.85
C LEU A 62 -6.98 19.58 -6.69
N ALA A 63 -5.88 19.61 -5.94
CA ALA A 63 -5.74 20.44 -4.75
C ALA A 63 -4.27 20.69 -4.40
N TYR A 64 -4.03 21.79 -3.69
CA TYR A 64 -2.79 22.04 -2.97
C TYR A 64 -3.14 22.37 -1.52
N CYS A 65 -2.68 21.56 -0.57
CA CYS A 65 -3.05 21.68 0.85
C CYS A 65 -1.87 21.37 1.75
N ASN A 66 -1.53 22.31 2.65
CA ASN A 66 -0.45 22.15 3.63
C ASN A 66 0.91 21.72 3.02
N GLY A 67 1.28 22.30 1.88
CA GLY A 67 2.53 21.96 1.20
C GLY A 67 2.47 20.71 0.33
N VAL A 68 1.28 20.14 0.12
CA VAL A 68 1.08 18.89 -0.63
C VAL A 68 0.24 19.14 -1.87
N GLU A 69 0.78 18.78 -3.03
CA GLU A 69 0.08 18.75 -4.29
C GLU A 69 -0.65 17.41 -4.43
N ILE A 70 -1.93 17.44 -4.78
CA ILE A 70 -2.73 16.25 -5.09
C ILE A 70 -3.17 16.34 -6.54
N SER A 71 -2.82 15.32 -7.30
CA SER A 71 -3.05 15.21 -8.73
C SER A 71 -3.73 13.89 -9.08
N LYS A 72 -4.46 13.87 -10.19
CA LYS A 72 -5.21 12.69 -10.64
C LYS A 72 -5.00 12.47 -12.13
N ARG A 73 -4.81 11.21 -12.51
CA ARG A 73 -4.72 10.76 -13.91
C ARG A 73 -5.73 9.63 -14.16
N ARG A 74 -6.19 9.51 -15.40
CA ARG A 74 -7.01 8.37 -15.84
C ARG A 74 -6.11 7.23 -16.32
N ALA A 75 -6.35 6.01 -15.86
CA ALA A 75 -5.67 4.81 -16.31
C ALA A 75 -6.72 3.79 -16.76
N GLY A 76 -7.07 3.82 -18.05
CA GLY A 76 -8.17 3.02 -18.61
C GLY A 76 -9.52 3.32 -17.93
N ALA A 77 -10.10 2.30 -17.29
CA ALA A 77 -11.32 2.41 -16.49
C ALA A 77 -11.06 2.89 -15.04
N ALA A 78 -9.81 2.84 -14.57
CA ALA A 78 -9.42 3.21 -13.22
C ALA A 78 -8.94 4.67 -13.14
N HIS A 79 -8.80 5.14 -11.89
CA HIS A 79 -8.16 6.41 -11.59
C HIS A 79 -6.91 6.20 -10.74
N VAL A 80 -5.86 6.93 -11.08
CA VAL A 80 -4.63 7.00 -10.30
C VAL A 80 -4.59 8.37 -9.64
N PHE A 81 -4.31 8.37 -8.34
CA PHE A 81 -4.08 9.58 -7.57
C PHE A 81 -2.61 9.64 -7.19
N ARG A 82 -2.06 10.84 -7.21
CA ARG A 82 -0.71 11.17 -6.78
C ARG A 82 -0.79 12.27 -5.76
N SER A 83 -0.04 12.14 -4.69
CA SER A 83 0.20 13.20 -3.73
C SER A 83 1.69 13.40 -3.60
N ARG A 84 2.16 14.63 -3.75
CA ARG A 84 3.59 14.98 -3.74
C ARG A 84 3.85 16.07 -2.72
N TRP A 85 4.89 15.88 -1.91
CA TRP A 85 5.27 16.86 -0.90
C TRP A 85 6.77 16.92 -0.68
N LEU A 86 7.26 18.12 -0.35
CA LEU A 86 8.63 18.37 0.06
C LEU A 86 8.72 18.32 1.58
N LEU A 87 9.56 17.42 2.11
CA LEU A 87 9.88 17.37 3.53
C LEU A 87 11.24 18.01 3.78
N HIS A 88 11.27 19.01 4.65
CA HIS A 88 12.51 19.62 5.15
C HIS A 88 13.02 18.88 6.38
N ALA A 89 14.35 18.78 6.52
CA ALA A 89 15.02 18.12 7.65
C ALA A 89 14.62 16.64 7.86
N VAL A 90 14.18 15.98 6.80
CA VAL A 90 13.85 14.55 6.77
C VAL A 90 14.67 13.92 5.64
N SER A 91 15.53 12.96 5.97
CA SER A 91 16.22 12.17 4.96
C SER A 91 15.31 11.06 4.43
N PRO A 92 15.56 10.55 3.20
CA PRO A 92 14.81 9.41 2.66
C PRO A 92 14.78 8.21 3.61
N GLY A 93 15.92 7.84 4.20
CA GLY A 93 16.01 6.73 5.16
C GLY A 93 15.14 6.94 6.41
N LYS A 94 15.10 8.17 6.97
CA LYS A 94 14.23 8.50 8.11
C LYS A 94 12.76 8.37 7.77
N PHE A 95 12.37 8.77 6.56
CA PHE A 95 11.00 8.58 6.08
C PHE A 95 10.68 7.09 5.93
N MET A 96 11.57 6.32 5.32
CA MET A 96 11.36 4.90 5.07
C MET A 96 11.29 4.08 6.35
N ALA A 97 11.99 4.47 7.42
CA ALA A 97 11.86 3.82 8.72
C ALA A 97 10.42 3.83 9.27
N VAL A 98 9.58 4.79 8.86
CA VAL A 98 8.16 4.87 9.27
C VAL A 98 7.16 4.51 8.18
N ALA A 99 7.57 4.50 6.91
CA ALA A 99 6.70 4.13 5.81
C ALA A 99 6.75 2.62 5.56
N ASN A 100 5.66 1.93 5.87
CA ASN A 100 5.43 0.50 5.60
C ASN A 100 4.05 0.30 4.94
N ALA A 101 3.75 -0.92 4.49
CA ALA A 101 2.48 -1.26 3.85
C ALA A 101 1.27 -1.07 4.77
N VAL A 102 1.43 -1.25 6.08
CA VAL A 102 0.34 -0.98 7.04
C VAL A 102 0.01 0.51 7.05
N ASP A 103 1.02 1.37 6.98
CA ASP A 103 0.87 2.81 6.91
C ASP A 103 0.41 3.31 5.52
N ALA A 104 0.73 2.60 4.44
CA ALA A 104 0.08 2.76 3.13
C ALA A 104 -1.39 2.32 3.15
N ALA A 105 -1.71 1.20 3.79
CA ALA A 105 -3.06 0.66 3.92
C ALA A 105 -3.99 1.62 4.64
N LYS A 106 -3.51 2.24 5.73
CA LYS A 106 -4.23 3.30 6.44
C LYS A 106 -4.58 4.51 5.57
N GLN A 107 -3.91 4.72 4.43
CA GLN A 107 -4.22 5.83 3.53
C GLN A 107 -5.48 5.61 2.72
N TRP A 108 -5.66 4.39 2.20
CA TRP A 108 -6.82 4.05 1.39
C TRP A 108 -7.97 3.44 2.22
N GLU A 109 -7.69 2.89 3.40
CA GLU A 109 -8.72 2.31 4.28
C GLU A 109 -8.72 2.92 5.69
N SER A 110 -9.80 3.63 6.02
CA SER A 110 -10.03 4.12 7.39
C SER A 110 -10.41 3.04 8.37
N ASP A 111 -10.80 1.88 7.84
CA ASP A 111 -11.43 0.80 8.58
C ASP A 111 -10.47 -0.38 8.75
N LEU A 112 -9.15 -0.14 8.60
CA LEU A 112 -8.13 -1.12 8.93
C LEU A 112 -8.18 -1.42 10.43
N VAL A 113 -8.60 -2.64 10.76
CA VAL A 113 -8.75 -3.14 12.13
C VAL A 113 -7.45 -3.78 12.61
N ASP A 114 -6.81 -4.55 11.74
CA ASP A 114 -5.66 -5.37 12.08
C ASP A 114 -4.78 -5.58 10.83
N ALA A 115 -3.48 -5.70 11.05
CA ALA A 115 -2.51 -6.00 10.02
C ALA A 115 -1.51 -7.03 10.54
N ARG A 116 -1.37 -8.14 9.81
CA ARG A 116 -0.51 -9.26 10.20
C ARG A 116 0.44 -9.61 9.08
N TYR A 117 1.73 -9.58 9.36
CA TYR A 117 2.74 -10.14 8.47
C TYR A 117 2.53 -11.66 8.37
N ILE A 118 2.36 -12.15 7.15
CA ILE A 118 2.20 -13.58 6.88
C ILE A 118 3.58 -14.22 6.72
N ARG A 119 4.39 -13.67 5.81
CA ARG A 119 5.72 -14.20 5.49
C ARG A 119 6.59 -13.22 4.72
N GLU A 120 7.89 -13.48 4.73
CA GLU A 120 8.89 -12.85 3.88
C GLU A 120 9.19 -13.73 2.65
N LEU A 121 9.50 -13.12 1.51
CA LEU A 121 9.78 -13.77 0.24
C LEU A 121 11.14 -13.31 -0.33
N GLY A 122 12.17 -13.29 0.52
CA GLY A 122 13.48 -12.71 0.23
C GLY A 122 13.72 -11.47 1.09
N ASP A 123 14.75 -10.71 0.75
CA ASP A 123 15.25 -9.62 1.60
C ASP A 123 14.41 -8.34 1.48
N ASP A 124 13.77 -8.13 0.33
CA ASP A 124 13.07 -6.90 -0.01
C ASP A 124 11.55 -7.06 -0.13
N LEU A 125 11.02 -8.27 0.09
CA LEU A 125 9.64 -8.61 -0.25
C LEU A 125 8.92 -9.33 0.88
N SER A 126 7.71 -8.87 1.22
CA SER A 126 6.87 -9.48 2.26
C SER A 126 5.39 -9.57 1.86
N ILE A 127 4.66 -10.47 2.51
CA ILE A 127 3.22 -10.65 2.36
C ILE A 127 2.52 -10.25 3.66
N VAL A 128 1.50 -9.40 3.54
CA VAL A 128 0.77 -8.83 4.67
C VAL A 128 -0.73 -9.08 4.51
N HIS A 129 -1.36 -9.57 5.57
CA HIS A 129 -2.81 -9.69 5.69
C HIS A 129 -3.39 -8.45 6.37
N LEU A 130 -4.34 -7.80 5.71
CA LEU A 130 -5.04 -6.63 6.19
C LEU A 130 -6.50 -7.01 6.47
N LYS A 131 -6.97 -6.78 7.70
CA LYS A 131 -8.38 -6.95 8.07
C LYS A 131 -9.05 -5.59 8.09
N LEU A 132 -10.04 -5.43 7.24
CA LEU A 132 -10.81 -4.20 7.05
C LEU A 132 -12.23 -4.41 7.57
N GLY A 133 -12.79 -3.42 8.26
CA GLY A 133 -14.20 -3.45 8.66
C GLY A 133 -14.56 -2.39 9.68
N ALA A 134 -15.86 -2.11 9.75
CA ALA A 134 -16.39 -1.24 10.79
C ALA A 134 -16.15 -1.87 12.17
N ASP A 135 -15.60 -1.07 13.09
CA ASP A 135 -15.63 -1.37 14.51
C ASP A 135 -17.07 -1.68 14.91
N ALA A 136 -17.29 -2.80 15.61
CA ALA A 136 -18.63 -3.27 15.98
C ALA A 136 -19.39 -2.26 16.87
N SER A 137 -18.66 -1.31 17.45
CA SER A 137 -19.18 -0.17 18.23
C SER A 137 -19.88 0.90 17.39
N LYS A 138 -19.64 0.97 16.06
CA LYS A 138 -20.20 2.02 15.19
C LYS A 138 -21.51 1.57 14.54
N ARG A 139 -22.56 2.38 14.74
CA ARG A 139 -23.94 2.20 14.21
C ARG A 139 -24.05 2.02 12.68
N THR A 140 -22.97 2.25 11.93
CA THR A 140 -22.86 2.07 10.47
C THR A 140 -22.42 0.66 10.03
N ALA A 141 -22.22 -0.27 10.97
CA ALA A 141 -21.79 -1.65 10.70
C ALA A 141 -22.69 -2.43 9.71
N GLY A 142 -23.95 -2.01 9.54
CA GLY A 142 -24.89 -2.64 8.60
C GLY A 142 -24.58 -2.40 7.11
N LEU A 143 -23.77 -1.40 6.76
CA LEU A 143 -23.45 -1.06 5.36
C LEU A 143 -22.04 -1.49 4.90
N PHE A 144 -21.07 -1.60 5.82
CA PHE A 144 -19.68 -1.93 5.49
C PHE A 144 -19.33 -3.34 5.99
N ARG A 145 -19.35 -4.31 5.07
CA ARG A 145 -18.96 -5.70 5.35
C ARG A 145 -17.48 -5.76 5.71
N ARG A 146 -17.12 -6.59 6.70
CA ARG A 146 -15.72 -6.98 6.94
C ARG A 146 -15.11 -7.55 5.65
N ARG A 147 -13.90 -7.13 5.32
CA ARG A 147 -13.15 -7.53 4.14
C ARG A 147 -11.72 -7.80 4.52
N ASP A 148 -11.18 -8.88 3.99
CA ASP A 148 -9.80 -9.26 4.21
C ASP A 148 -9.06 -9.09 2.88
N VAL A 149 -7.93 -8.40 2.90
CA VAL A 149 -7.07 -8.18 1.73
C VAL A 149 -5.70 -8.73 2.06
N VAL A 150 -5.10 -9.48 1.15
CA VAL A 150 -3.70 -9.89 1.25
C VAL A 150 -2.93 -9.08 0.23
N VAL A 151 -1.91 -8.35 0.68
CA VAL A 151 -1.04 -7.54 -0.15
C VAL A 151 0.38 -8.08 -0.12
N TYR A 152 1.14 -7.83 -1.18
CA TYR A 152 2.59 -7.85 -1.10
C TYR A 152 3.12 -6.45 -0.83
N GLU A 153 4.25 -6.37 -0.15
CA GLU A 153 5.05 -5.17 0.04
C GLU A 153 6.45 -5.45 -0.50
N ARG A 154 6.97 -4.58 -1.38
CA ARG A 154 8.37 -4.60 -1.80
C ARG A 154 9.04 -3.29 -1.48
N ARG A 155 10.25 -3.34 -0.93
CA ARG A 155 11.05 -2.15 -0.55
C ARG A 155 12.36 -2.17 -1.29
N GLN A 156 12.58 -1.23 -2.21
CA GLN A 156 13.77 -1.19 -3.05
C GLN A 156 14.48 0.16 -2.94
N THR A 157 15.80 0.12 -2.95
CA THR A 157 16.67 1.28 -3.15
C THR A 157 17.18 1.25 -4.58
N MET A 158 16.98 2.34 -5.32
CA MET A 158 17.49 2.53 -6.68
C MET A 158 18.95 3.00 -6.65
N ASP A 159 19.63 2.93 -7.80
CA ASP A 159 21.06 3.27 -7.92
C ASP A 159 21.36 4.75 -7.62
N ASP A 160 20.39 5.63 -7.85
CA ASP A 160 20.46 7.07 -7.54
C ASP A 160 20.15 7.39 -6.05
N GLY A 161 19.88 6.36 -5.25
CA GLY A 161 19.48 6.49 -3.85
C GLY A 161 17.99 6.76 -3.63
N THR A 162 17.17 6.78 -4.69
CA THR A 162 15.71 6.84 -4.58
C THR A 162 15.18 5.59 -3.88
N LEU A 163 14.30 5.78 -2.89
CA LEU A 163 13.71 4.69 -2.13
C LEU A 163 12.26 4.48 -2.56
N VAL A 164 11.87 3.23 -2.83
CA VAL A 164 10.53 2.87 -3.28
C VAL A 164 9.92 1.81 -2.36
N VAL A 165 8.66 2.00 -1.98
CA VAL A 165 7.83 0.96 -1.36
C VAL A 165 6.63 0.70 -2.24
N ALA A 166 6.56 -0.49 -2.84
CA ALA A 166 5.45 -0.92 -3.67
C ALA A 166 4.51 -1.84 -2.89
N VAL A 167 3.21 -1.59 -2.96
CA VAL A 167 2.17 -2.35 -2.26
C VAL A 167 1.00 -2.62 -3.21
N ALA A 168 0.67 -3.88 -3.43
CA ALA A 168 -0.52 -4.23 -4.20
C ALA A 168 -1.15 -5.53 -3.69
N SER A 169 -2.43 -5.71 -4.01
CA SER A 169 -3.18 -6.89 -3.59
C SER A 169 -2.77 -8.12 -4.40
N LEU A 170 -2.71 -9.27 -3.73
CA LEU A 170 -2.65 -10.55 -4.40
C LEU A 170 -4.02 -10.89 -5.04
N PRO A 171 -4.03 -11.64 -6.15
CA PRO A 171 -5.24 -12.26 -6.67
C PRO A 171 -5.99 -13.00 -5.58
N LYS A 172 -7.33 -12.89 -5.58
CA LYS A 172 -8.19 -13.42 -4.52
C LYS A 172 -7.95 -14.91 -4.27
N GLU A 173 -7.65 -15.64 -5.33
CA GLU A 173 -7.44 -17.05 -5.22
C GLU A 173 -6.08 -17.26 -4.47
N ILE A 174 -5.02 -16.47 -4.76
CA ILE A 174 -3.67 -16.67 -4.20
C ILE A 174 -3.75 -16.33 -2.72
N ALA A 175 -4.43 -15.22 -2.41
CA ALA A 175 -4.77 -14.82 -1.05
C ALA A 175 -5.50 -15.93 -0.28
N ALA A 176 -6.49 -16.60 -0.88
CA ALA A 176 -7.23 -17.67 -0.24
C ALA A 176 -6.36 -18.88 0.14
N GLY A 177 -5.30 -19.16 -0.64
CA GLY A 177 -4.33 -20.21 -0.32
C GLY A 177 -3.34 -19.86 0.80
N LEU A 178 -3.27 -18.57 1.20
CA LEU A 178 -2.37 -18.09 2.26
C LEU A 178 -3.06 -17.87 3.61
N LEU A 179 -4.39 -17.82 3.62
CA LEU A 179 -5.18 -17.60 4.82
C LEU A 179 -5.64 -18.93 5.45
N PRO A 180 -5.83 -19.00 6.77
CA PRO A 180 -6.29 -20.22 7.43
C PRO A 180 -7.66 -20.71 6.91
N PRO A 181 -7.91 -22.04 6.88
CA PRO A 181 -9.22 -22.59 6.53
C PRO A 181 -10.31 -22.02 7.45
N GLY A 182 -11.42 -21.53 6.89
CA GLY A 182 -12.50 -20.91 7.66
C GLY A 182 -12.36 -19.39 7.89
N SER A 183 -11.25 -18.78 7.44
CA SER A 183 -11.13 -17.31 7.30
C SER A 183 -11.96 -16.75 6.14
N SER A 184 -12.98 -17.49 5.66
CA SER A 184 -13.74 -17.17 4.47
C SER A 184 -14.28 -15.75 4.57
N SER A 185 -13.61 -14.86 3.84
CA SER A 185 -14.11 -13.52 3.63
C SER A 185 -15.40 -13.70 2.84
N GLY A 186 -16.55 -13.53 3.52
CA GLY A 186 -17.87 -13.45 2.90
C GLY A 186 -18.01 -12.27 1.93
N ALA A 187 -16.93 -11.62 1.54
CA ALA A 187 -16.87 -10.57 0.54
C ALA A 187 -16.66 -11.19 -0.85
N ARG A 188 -17.73 -11.75 -1.41
CA ARG A 188 -17.91 -11.75 -2.86
C ARG A 188 -18.04 -10.28 -3.28
N GLY A 189 -16.97 -9.74 -3.86
CA GLY A 189 -16.88 -8.37 -4.39
C GLY A 189 -16.62 -7.31 -3.32
N ALA A 190 -15.97 -6.19 -3.60
CA ALA A 190 -15.27 -5.68 -4.77
C ALA A 190 -14.52 -4.45 -4.22
N GLY A 191 -13.24 -4.30 -4.52
CA GLY A 191 -12.36 -3.34 -3.84
C GLY A 191 -10.93 -3.79 -3.72
N LEU A 192 -10.27 -4.04 -4.86
CA LEU A 192 -8.85 -4.35 -4.88
C LEU A 192 -8.04 -3.04 -4.85
N LEU A 193 -7.05 -2.96 -3.97
CA LEU A 193 -5.92 -2.08 -4.20
C LEU A 193 -5.17 -2.64 -5.41
N LEU A 194 -5.30 -1.98 -6.56
CA LEU A 194 -4.56 -2.38 -7.76
C LEU A 194 -3.08 -2.15 -7.54
N GLN A 195 -2.73 -0.99 -6.99
CA GLN A 195 -1.39 -0.69 -6.50
C GLN A 195 -1.40 0.58 -5.66
N SER A 196 -0.45 0.69 -4.76
CA SER A 196 -0.04 1.94 -4.14
C SER A 196 1.42 1.88 -3.76
N GLY A 197 1.99 3.03 -3.44
CA GLY A 197 3.33 3.04 -2.93
C GLY A 197 3.89 4.42 -2.72
N TRP A 198 5.11 4.43 -2.21
CA TRP A 198 5.87 5.62 -1.91
C TRP A 198 7.11 5.62 -2.80
N VAL A 199 7.42 6.77 -3.37
CA VAL A 199 8.71 7.09 -4.00
C VAL A 199 9.30 8.23 -3.19
N VAL A 200 10.53 8.07 -2.71
CA VAL A 200 11.21 9.04 -1.85
C VAL A 200 12.54 9.40 -2.48
N GLU A 201 12.60 10.60 -3.02
CA GLU A 201 13.73 11.15 -3.73
C GLU A 201 14.51 12.06 -2.77
N LYS A 202 15.83 11.88 -2.72
CA LYS A 202 16.70 12.80 -1.98
C LYS A 202 16.73 14.13 -2.74
N LEU A 203 16.58 15.24 -2.02
CA LEU A 203 16.86 16.55 -2.59
C LEU A 203 18.24 16.99 -2.11
N ASP A 204 19.17 17.21 -3.04
CA ASP A 204 20.47 17.77 -2.69
C ASP A 204 20.27 19.21 -2.22
N ALA A 205 20.85 19.53 -1.07
CA ALA A 205 20.98 20.93 -0.67
C ALA A 205 21.84 21.61 -1.73
N GLY A 206 21.33 22.72 -2.30
CA GLY A 206 22.06 23.49 -3.29
C GLY A 206 23.46 23.94 -2.81
N ASP A 207 24.22 24.55 -3.71
CA ASP A 207 25.62 24.94 -3.55
C ASP A 207 25.90 25.56 -2.17
N GLY A 208 26.51 24.77 -1.28
CA GLY A 208 26.68 25.11 0.13
C GLY A 208 26.66 23.93 1.10
N GLY A 209 26.09 22.76 0.76
CA GLY A 209 26.29 21.46 1.43
C GLY A 209 25.90 21.30 2.92
N ASP A 210 25.61 22.40 3.61
CA ASP A 210 25.42 22.46 5.08
C ASP A 210 23.93 22.56 5.49
N GLY A 211 23.03 22.46 4.51
CA GLY A 211 21.59 22.44 4.74
C GLY A 211 21.10 21.11 5.32
N PRO A 212 20.05 21.10 6.16
CA PRO A 212 19.47 19.86 6.66
C PRO A 212 18.92 19.02 5.49
N PRO A 213 19.03 17.67 5.56
CA PRO A 213 18.62 16.81 4.45
C PRO A 213 17.13 17.00 4.15
N CYS A 214 16.80 17.14 2.88
CA CYS A 214 15.43 17.26 2.39
C CYS A 214 15.08 16.09 1.48
N CYS A 215 13.81 15.73 1.41
CA CYS A 215 13.33 14.74 0.45
C CYS A 215 12.00 15.13 -0.16
N VAL A 216 11.82 14.76 -1.43
CA VAL A 216 10.52 14.78 -2.08
C VAL A 216 9.91 13.40 -1.90
N VAL A 217 8.67 13.38 -1.45
CA VAL A 217 7.92 12.13 -1.32
C VAL A 217 6.71 12.19 -2.21
N THR A 218 6.57 11.16 -3.03
CA THR A 218 5.42 10.93 -3.88
C THR A 218 4.70 9.68 -3.41
N TYR A 219 3.45 9.83 -2.98
CA TYR A 219 2.55 8.70 -2.77
C TYR A 219 1.60 8.55 -3.94
N VAL A 220 1.48 7.33 -4.45
CA VAL A 220 0.63 6.99 -5.58
C VAL A 220 -0.33 5.91 -5.15
N VAL A 221 -1.58 5.99 -5.60
CA VAL A 221 -2.58 4.97 -5.35
C VAL A 221 -3.51 4.81 -6.55
N GLN A 222 -3.76 3.56 -6.90
CA GLN A 222 -4.72 3.15 -7.91
C GLN A 222 -5.65 2.10 -7.31
N LEU A 223 -6.94 2.35 -7.43
CA LEU A 223 -7.99 1.49 -6.89
C LEU A 223 -8.80 0.88 -8.04
N ASP A 224 -9.32 -0.32 -7.79
CA ASP A 224 -10.19 -1.00 -8.74
C ASP A 224 -11.51 -0.23 -8.93
N PRO A 225 -11.84 0.21 -10.16
CA PRO A 225 -13.10 0.89 -10.46
C PRO A 225 -14.34 0.00 -10.22
N ALA A 226 -14.20 -1.33 -10.30
CA ALA A 226 -15.28 -2.28 -10.04
C ALA A 226 -15.62 -2.37 -8.53
N ALA A 227 -14.84 -1.73 -7.66
CA ALA A 227 -15.08 -1.66 -6.23
C ALA A 227 -16.39 -0.97 -5.83
N GLY A 228 -17.05 -0.26 -6.76
CA GLY A 228 -18.36 0.36 -6.60
C GLY A 228 -18.41 1.49 -5.55
N TRP A 229 -17.38 1.64 -4.73
CA TRP A 229 -17.23 2.67 -3.73
C TRP A 229 -15.92 3.44 -3.97
N LEU A 230 -15.98 4.50 -4.73
CA LEU A 230 -15.08 5.63 -4.48
C LEU A 230 -15.97 6.68 -3.85
N PRO A 231 -16.18 6.66 -2.51
CA PRO A 231 -16.90 7.76 -1.93
C PRO A 231 -16.07 9.01 -2.22
N ARG A 232 -16.76 10.09 -2.59
CA ARG A 232 -16.21 11.43 -2.82
C ARG A 232 -15.29 11.92 -1.67
N CYS A 233 -15.23 11.20 -0.55
CA CYS A 233 -14.29 11.37 0.54
C CYS A 233 -12.82 11.02 0.22
N PHE A 234 -12.48 10.28 -0.84
CA PHE A 234 -11.07 9.94 -1.12
C PHE A 234 -10.22 11.17 -1.43
N VAL A 235 -10.75 12.07 -2.26
CA VAL A 235 -10.13 13.36 -2.57
C VAL A 235 -10.06 14.25 -1.33
N SER A 236 -11.05 14.16 -0.42
CA SER A 236 -11.06 14.87 0.87
C SER A 236 -10.12 14.26 1.92
N ARG A 237 -9.85 12.95 1.88
CA ARG A 237 -9.00 12.22 2.85
C ARG A 237 -7.52 12.31 2.54
N LEU A 238 -7.15 12.28 1.25
CA LEU A 238 -5.80 12.62 0.79
C LEU A 238 -5.43 14.08 1.16
N ASN A 239 -6.42 14.94 1.44
CA ASN A 239 -6.27 16.38 1.60
C ASN A 239 -5.70 16.87 2.95
N SER A 240 -5.58 16.05 4.00
CA SER A 240 -5.11 16.57 5.30
C SER A 240 -4.62 15.53 6.31
N LYS A 241 -5.26 14.36 6.41
CA LYS A 241 -4.95 13.41 7.50
C LYS A 241 -3.63 12.64 7.30
N LEU A 242 -3.24 12.40 6.05
CA LEU A 242 -2.02 11.68 5.64
C LEU A 242 -0.75 12.42 6.06
N VAL A 243 -0.65 13.68 5.63
CA VAL A 243 0.45 14.59 5.95
C VAL A 243 0.54 14.75 7.46
N ILE A 244 -0.60 15.00 8.12
CA ILE A 244 -0.63 15.17 9.57
C ILE A 244 -0.19 13.89 10.29
N MET A 245 -0.61 12.69 9.87
CA MET A 245 -0.23 11.44 10.56
C MET A 245 1.24 11.07 10.37
N ILE A 246 1.76 11.18 9.15
CA ILE A 246 3.16 10.84 8.85
C ILE A 246 4.09 11.91 9.42
N VAL A 247 3.76 13.20 9.26
CA VAL A 247 4.51 14.30 9.91
C VAL A 247 4.42 14.17 11.43
N ALA A 248 3.28 13.79 12.01
CA ALA A 248 3.19 13.56 13.46
C ALA A 248 4.06 12.38 13.92
N LYS A 249 4.11 11.28 13.17
CA LYS A 249 5.01 10.16 13.46
C LYS A 249 6.48 10.58 13.35
N LEU A 250 6.84 11.29 12.28
CA LEU A 250 8.18 11.83 12.07
C LEU A 250 8.58 12.81 13.20
N LYS A 251 7.67 13.71 13.59
CA LYS A 251 7.87 14.63 14.73
C LYS A 251 8.04 13.87 16.04
N LYS A 252 7.23 12.85 16.31
CA LYS A 252 7.38 11.99 17.50
C LYS A 252 8.72 11.28 17.54
N MET A 253 9.19 10.74 16.41
CA MET A 253 10.51 10.12 16.33
C MET A 253 11.63 11.14 16.55
N ALA A 254 11.55 12.32 15.92
CA ALA A 254 12.53 13.39 16.11
C ALA A 254 12.62 13.81 17.59
N LEU A 255 11.47 13.96 18.26
CA LEU A 255 11.41 14.26 19.70
C LEU A 255 11.96 13.13 20.58
N ALA A 256 11.74 11.87 20.21
CA ALA A 256 12.29 10.72 20.92
C ALA A 256 13.81 10.62 20.75
N THR A 257 14.33 10.88 19.55
CA THR A 257 15.77 10.94 19.28
C THR A 257 16.45 12.07 20.06
N MET A 258 15.81 13.25 20.15
CA MET A 258 16.33 14.38 20.94
C MET A 258 16.36 14.09 22.45
N HIS A 259 15.34 13.41 23.00
CA HIS A 259 15.36 13.00 24.41
C HIS A 259 16.40 11.90 24.69
N SER A 260 16.64 11.00 23.74
CA SER A 260 17.67 9.97 23.89
C SER A 260 19.09 10.55 23.84
N ALA A 261 19.33 11.56 23.00
CA ALA A 261 20.64 12.23 22.94
C ALA A 261 20.91 13.06 24.21
N ALA A 262 19.89 13.73 24.76
CA ALA A 262 20.01 14.48 26.01
C ALA A 262 20.20 13.59 27.26
N ALA A 263 19.89 12.29 27.17
CA ALA A 263 20.11 11.32 28.25
C ALA A 263 21.53 10.70 28.21
N ASP A 264 22.19 10.71 27.06
CA ASP A 264 23.54 10.17 26.86
C ASP A 264 24.63 11.18 27.26
N ASP A 265 24.34 12.49 27.16
CA ASP A 265 25.22 13.57 27.67
C ASP A 265 25.22 13.70 29.22
N GLY A 266 24.46 12.84 29.92
CA GLY A 266 24.30 12.88 31.38
C GLY A 266 25.22 11.95 32.18
N GLU A 267 25.95 11.04 31.54
CA GLU A 267 26.82 10.07 32.24
C GLU A 267 28.30 10.45 32.12
N VAL A 268 28.63 11.63 32.66
CA VAL A 268 30.01 11.96 33.04
C VAL A 268 30.05 12.17 34.54
N MET A 269 30.60 11.17 35.24
CA MET A 269 31.47 11.24 36.44
C MET A 269 31.15 10.17 37.49
N PRO A 270 32.13 9.77 38.32
CA PRO A 270 33.46 10.37 38.51
C PRO A 270 34.65 9.54 38.04
#